data_AF-C9ST69-F1
#
_entry.id   AF-C9ST69-F1
#
_cell.length_a   1.000
_cell.length_b   1.000
_cell.length_c   1.000
_cell.angle_alpha   90.00
_cell.angle_beta   90.00
_cell.angle_gamma   90.00
#
_symmetry.space_group_name_H-M   'P 1'
#
loop_
_entity.id
_entity.type
_entity.pdbx_description
1 polymer ?
#
loop_
_entity_poly.entity_id
_entity_poly.type
_entity_poly.pdbx_seq_one_letter_code
_entity_poly.pdbx_strand_id
1 'polypeptide(L)'
;MQPTASLRVLGYRHLRLTTKDVNKGFYKGNRTGSMGSHTPLRRLQDRLGPRSRTFAVPESLSSRLQVRLAPFLPLLPAHPPREPRTGAGGPVCARK
;
A
#
# COMPACT_ATOMS: atom_id res chain seq x y z
N MET A 1 2.57 23.49 -15.15
CA MET A 1 1.95 22.85 -16.32
C MET A 1 1.06 23.88 -17.00
N GLN A 2 0.94 23.90 -18.33
CA GLN A 2 -0.13 24.68 -18.98
C GLN A 2 -1.23 23.72 -19.48
N PRO A 3 -2.49 23.88 -19.04
CA PRO A 3 -3.59 23.04 -19.51
C PRO A 3 -3.92 23.33 -20.99
N THR A 4 -4.42 22.30 -21.68
CA THR A 4 -4.89 22.40 -23.06
C THR A 4 -6.07 23.37 -23.20
N ALA A 5 -6.26 23.91 -24.41
CA ALA A 5 -7.23 24.97 -24.67
C ALA A 5 -8.68 24.62 -24.26
N SER A 6 -9.10 23.37 -24.49
CA SER A 6 -10.43 22.88 -24.08
C SER A 6 -10.63 22.94 -22.56
N LEU A 7 -9.62 22.54 -21.78
CA LEU A 7 -9.70 22.57 -20.32
C LEU A 7 -9.66 23.99 -19.75
N ARG A 8 -8.97 24.92 -20.42
CA ARG A 8 -8.98 26.35 -20.02
C ARG A 8 -10.38 26.96 -20.11
N VAL A 9 -11.17 26.57 -21.11
CA VAL A 9 -12.53 27.08 -21.33
C VAL A 9 -13.56 26.35 -20.45
N LEU A 10 -13.38 25.05 -20.19
CA LEU A 10 -14.35 24.18 -19.52
C LEU A 10 -14.21 24.10 -17.98
N GLY A 11 -13.47 25.02 -17.35
CA GLY A 11 -13.49 25.17 -15.89
C GLY A 11 -12.32 24.54 -15.13
N TYR A 12 -11.13 24.41 -15.73
CA TYR A 12 -9.91 23.91 -15.06
C TYR A 12 -9.62 24.55 -13.68
N ARG A 13 -10.05 25.79 -13.44
CA ARG A 13 -9.88 26.49 -12.15
C ARG A 13 -10.72 25.94 -10.99
N HIS A 14 -11.75 25.14 -11.26
CA HIS A 14 -12.60 24.52 -10.23
C HIS A 14 -12.09 23.14 -9.80
N LEU A 15 -11.08 22.61 -10.48
CA LEU A 15 -10.44 21.35 -10.11
C LEU A 15 -9.52 21.52 -8.90
N ARG A 16 -9.34 20.44 -8.14
CA ARG A 16 -8.45 20.44 -6.98
C ARG A 16 -6.99 20.58 -7.40
N LEU A 17 -6.28 21.49 -6.75
CA LEU A 17 -4.88 21.79 -7.05
C LEU A 17 -3.96 20.57 -6.85
N THR A 18 -3.06 20.38 -7.80
CA THR A 18 -1.98 19.39 -7.78
C THR A 18 -0.61 20.08 -7.83
N THR A 19 0.45 19.33 -7.55
CA THR A 19 1.84 19.83 -7.57
C THR A 19 2.31 20.25 -8.95
N LYS A 20 1.63 19.84 -10.03
CA LYS A 20 2.04 20.13 -11.40
C LYS A 20 1.39 21.39 -11.95
N ASP A 21 0.35 21.88 -11.29
CA ASP A 21 -0.40 23.04 -11.73
C ASP A 21 0.31 24.34 -11.35
N VAL A 22 0.95 24.39 -10.17
CA VAL A 22 1.63 25.55 -9.60
C VAL A 22 3.10 25.25 -9.37
N ASN A 23 3.99 26.19 -9.69
CA ASN A 23 5.44 25.98 -9.64
C ASN A 23 6.03 26.15 -8.23
N LYS A 24 5.99 27.36 -7.68
CA LYS A 24 6.70 27.72 -6.44
C LYS A 24 5.71 27.87 -5.28
N GLY A 25 6.14 27.50 -4.07
CA GLY A 25 5.40 27.72 -2.83
C GLY A 25 4.29 26.70 -2.52
N PHE A 26 3.89 25.87 -3.49
CA PHE A 26 2.92 24.80 -3.27
C PHE A 26 3.61 23.43 -3.17
N TYR A 27 3.64 22.85 -1.98
CA TYR A 27 4.11 21.49 -1.75
C TYR A 27 2.95 20.60 -1.32
N LYS A 28 2.82 19.44 -1.97
CA LYS A 28 1.84 18.40 -1.63
C LYS A 28 2.53 17.05 -1.72
N GLY A 29 2.49 16.29 -0.62
CA GLY A 29 3.16 14.99 -0.52
C GLY A 29 2.37 13.85 -1.15
N ASN A 30 3.06 12.73 -1.41
CA ASN A 30 2.48 11.52 -2.03
C ASN A 30 2.18 10.40 -1.00
N ARG A 31 1.95 10.77 0.27
CA ARG A 31 1.71 9.82 1.38
C ARG A 31 2.82 8.78 1.59
N THR A 32 4.06 9.10 1.22
CA THR A 32 5.25 8.25 1.47
C THR A 32 5.49 8.01 2.98
N GLY A 33 4.93 8.85 3.85
CA GLY A 33 5.13 8.79 5.30
C GLY A 33 6.25 9.73 5.76
N SER A 34 6.25 10.06 7.05
CA SER A 34 7.31 10.87 7.65
C SER A 34 8.48 9.97 8.06
N MET A 35 9.62 10.12 7.37
CA MET A 35 10.84 9.36 7.64
C MET A 35 11.75 10.00 8.70
N GLY A 36 11.41 11.19 9.16
CA GLY A 36 12.30 12.00 9.99
C GLY A 36 11.67 13.33 10.39
N SER A 37 12.52 14.26 10.80
CA SER A 37 12.13 15.63 11.17
C SER A 37 12.96 16.66 10.42
N HIS A 38 12.38 17.81 10.09
CA HIS A 38 13.15 18.92 9.53
C HIS A 38 13.96 19.61 10.63
N THR A 39 15.24 19.91 10.35
CA THR A 39 16.08 20.72 11.22
C THR A 39 15.86 22.21 10.92
N PRO A 40 16.24 23.11 11.85
CA PRO A 40 16.15 24.57 11.62
C PRO A 40 16.91 25.02 10.37
N LEU A 41 17.98 24.32 10.01
CA LEU A 41 18.78 24.54 8.80
C LEU A 41 18.15 23.93 7.53
N ARG A 42 16.84 23.63 7.56
CA ARG A 42 16.05 23.03 6.46
C ARG A 42 16.55 21.68 5.96
N ARG A 43 17.42 20.99 6.71
CA ARG A 43 17.85 19.63 6.38
C ARG A 43 16.82 18.64 6.90
N LEU A 44 16.71 17.47 6.27
CA LEU A 44 15.95 16.36 6.82
C LEU A 44 16.87 15.57 7.75
N GLN A 45 16.44 15.33 8.98
CA GLN A 45 17.09 14.42 9.91
C GLN A 45 16.35 13.08 9.87
N ASP A 46 16.95 12.12 9.18
CA ASP A 46 16.36 10.80 8.96
C ASP A 46 16.39 9.95 10.24
N ARG A 47 15.27 9.31 10.56
CA ARG A 47 15.14 8.32 11.64
C ARG A 47 15.03 6.94 11.02
N LEU A 48 16.14 6.44 10.47
CA LEU A 48 16.21 5.21 9.67
C LEU A 48 15.74 3.93 10.40
N GLY A 49 15.64 3.91 11.72
CA GLY A 49 15.16 2.76 12.50
C GLY A 49 13.64 2.69 12.66
N PRO A 50 13.05 3.41 13.65
CA PRO A 50 11.67 3.16 14.09
C PRO A 50 10.57 3.58 13.11
N ARG A 51 10.90 4.36 12.07
CA ARG A 51 9.90 4.91 11.13
C ARG A 51 9.96 4.29 9.74
N SER A 52 11.06 3.62 9.39
CA SER A 52 11.18 2.96 8.10
C SER A 52 10.35 1.67 8.10
N ARG A 53 9.65 1.41 6.99
CA ARG A 53 8.88 0.18 6.82
C ARG A 53 9.80 -0.87 6.22
N THR A 54 10.04 -1.95 6.94
CA THR A 54 10.73 -3.13 6.44
C THR A 54 9.71 -4.23 6.15
N PHE A 55 9.84 -4.89 4.99
CA PHE A 55 9.02 -6.05 4.66
C PHE A 55 9.84 -7.31 4.92
N ALA A 56 9.46 -8.05 5.97
CA ALA A 56 10.15 -9.27 6.36
C ALA A 56 9.86 -10.38 5.34
N VAL A 57 10.91 -10.84 4.66
CA VAL A 57 10.84 -11.98 3.73
C VAL A 57 11.26 -13.23 4.51
N PRO A 58 10.42 -14.28 4.58
CA PRO A 58 10.77 -15.49 5.30
C PRO A 58 11.90 -16.26 4.59
N GLU A 59 12.87 -16.72 5.37
CA GLU A 59 14.09 -17.37 4.85
C GLU A 59 13.80 -18.68 4.12
N SER A 60 12.73 -19.39 4.50
CA SER A 60 12.30 -20.66 3.89
C SER A 60 11.89 -20.53 2.42
N LEU A 61 11.71 -19.31 1.90
CA LEU A 61 11.44 -19.06 0.49
C LEU A 61 12.71 -19.04 -0.38
N SER A 62 13.89 -18.83 0.21
CA SER A 62 15.17 -18.73 -0.52
C SER A 62 15.68 -20.09 -0.98
N SER A 63 15.37 -21.15 -0.24
CA SER A 63 15.66 -22.53 -0.64
C SER A 63 14.61 -23.00 -1.64
N ARG A 64 14.92 -22.89 -2.93
CA ARG A 64 14.08 -23.28 -4.09
C ARG A 64 13.45 -24.69 -4.00
N LEU A 65 13.90 -25.52 -3.06
CA LEU A 65 13.43 -26.89 -2.81
C LEU A 65 12.13 -26.99 -1.97
N GLN A 66 11.74 -25.97 -1.21
CA GLN A 66 10.65 -26.09 -0.21
C GLN A 66 9.31 -25.46 -0.62
N VAL A 67 9.30 -24.51 -1.56
CA VAL A 67 8.07 -23.77 -1.92
C VAL A 67 7.31 -24.53 -3.00
N ARG A 68 6.39 -25.40 -2.59
CA ARG A 68 5.42 -26.07 -3.49
C ARG A 68 4.16 -25.24 -3.75
N LEU A 69 4.00 -24.10 -3.07
CA LEU A 69 2.86 -23.21 -3.23
C LEU A 69 3.08 -22.27 -4.43
N ALA A 70 2.15 -22.30 -5.38
CA ALA A 70 2.11 -21.39 -6.52
C ALA A 70 0.99 -20.35 -6.31
N PRO A 71 1.11 -19.14 -6.92
CA PRO A 71 0.05 -18.11 -6.84
C PRO A 71 -1.26 -18.53 -7.52
N PHE A 72 -1.20 -19.55 -8.39
CA PHE A 72 -2.35 -20.06 -9.13
C PHE A 72 -2.64 -21.50 -8.70
N LEU A 73 -3.93 -21.81 -8.57
CA LEU A 73 -4.38 -23.19 -8.46
C LEU A 73 -4.61 -23.77 -9.86
N PRO A 74 -4.35 -25.08 -10.07
CA PRO A 74 -4.85 -25.77 -11.24
C PRO A 74 -6.38 -25.77 -11.23
N LEU A 75 -6.99 -25.70 -12.43
CA LEU A 75 -8.43 -25.82 -12.63
C LEU A 75 -8.88 -27.27 -12.36
N LEU A 76 -8.93 -27.66 -11.09
CA LEU A 76 -9.49 -28.93 -10.61
C LEU A 76 -10.98 -28.76 -10.27
N PRO A 77 -11.80 -29.83 -10.35
CA PRO A 77 -13.22 -29.75 -10.06
C PRO A 77 -13.46 -29.36 -8.60
N ALA A 78 -14.59 -28.66 -8.39
CA ALA A 78 -14.97 -27.95 -7.17
C ALA A 78 -14.49 -28.61 -5.86
N HIS A 79 -13.72 -27.86 -5.06
CA HIS A 79 -13.45 -28.23 -3.68
C HIS A 79 -14.78 -28.40 -2.93
N PRO A 80 -14.95 -29.47 -2.12
CA PRO A 80 -16.17 -29.66 -1.36
C PRO A 80 -16.36 -28.48 -0.40
N PRO A 81 -17.60 -27.98 -0.23
CA PRO A 81 -17.89 -26.96 0.76
C PRO A 81 -17.48 -27.48 2.14
N ARG A 82 -16.86 -26.62 2.95
CA ARG A 82 -16.54 -26.97 4.34
C ARG A 82 -17.85 -27.20 5.09
N GLU A 83 -18.14 -28.43 5.48
CA GLU A 83 -19.27 -28.70 6.35
C GLU A 83 -19.02 -28.10 7.75
N PRO A 84 -20.00 -27.38 8.34
CA PRO A 84 -19.88 -26.93 9.71
C PRO A 84 -19.82 -28.18 10.60
N ARG A 85 -18.70 -28.37 11.32
CA ARG A 85 -18.63 -29.37 12.39
C ARG A 85 -19.78 -29.06 13.35
N THR A 86 -20.67 -30.03 13.58
CA THR A 86 -21.89 -29.98 14.38
C THR A 86 -21.59 -29.74 15.87
N GLY A 87 -21.07 -28.56 16.20
CA GLY A 87 -20.68 -28.17 17.55
C GLY A 87 -20.38 -26.69 17.62
N ALA A 88 -21.43 -25.87 17.60
CA ALA A 88 -21.49 -24.44 17.97
C ALA A 88 -20.11 -23.75 18.01
N GLY A 89 -19.50 -23.60 16.84
CA GLY A 89 -18.22 -22.94 16.74
C GLY A 89 -17.71 -22.85 15.31
N GLY A 90 -17.77 -21.67 14.71
CA GLY A 90 -17.03 -21.39 13.48
C GLY A 90 -15.51 -21.46 13.71
N PRO A 91 -14.68 -21.23 12.68
CA PRO A 91 -13.23 -21.37 12.77
C PRO A 91 -12.55 -20.44 13.79
N VAL A 92 -13.28 -19.47 14.34
CA VAL A 92 -12.80 -18.48 15.33
C VAL A 92 -13.40 -18.74 16.72
N CYS A 93 -14.21 -19.77 16.91
CA CYS A 93 -14.90 -19.96 18.19
C CYS A 93 -13.98 -20.52 19.27
N ALA A 94 -13.44 -19.61 20.06
CA ALA A 94 -12.94 -19.90 21.39
C ALA A 94 -14.12 -20.38 22.25
N ARG A 95 -14.12 -21.66 22.64
CA ARG A 95 -14.99 -22.14 23.72
C ARG A 95 -14.47 -21.52 25.01
N LYS A 96 -15.31 -20.75 25.69
CA LYS A 96 -15.07 -20.27 27.05
C LYS A 96 -15.13 -21.45 28.02
#